data_AF-A0A820PMK4-F1
#
_entry.id   AF-A0A820PMK4-F1
#
_cell.length_a   1.000
_cell.length_b   1.000
_cell.length_c   1.000
_cell.angle_alpha   90.00
_cell.angle_beta   90.00
_cell.angle_gamma   90.00
#
_symmetry.space_group_name_H-M   'P 1'
#
loop_
_entity.id
_entity.type
_entity.pdbx_description
1 polymer ?
#
loop_
_entity_poly.entity_id
_entity_poly.type
_entity_poly.pdbx_seq_one_letter_code
_entity_poly.pdbx_strand_id
1 'polypeptide(L)'
;MYSLPIPDNFPLERKQHDTLSSSDILGTTKVEDVTIYGYPEHVFPPTDFHTATYVKNNETKDEFIYIIGGLGYMTSSHRRATHVYRLRLSDFSIQRIKTTGNGPVGCTERHRATLETVG
;
A
#
# COMPACT_ATOMS: atom_id res chain seq x y z
N MET A 1 -10.28 22.15 -5.87
CA MET A 1 -9.29 23.15 -6.33
C MET A 1 -7.92 22.52 -6.12
N TYR A 2 -7.28 22.06 -7.19
CA TYR A 2 -5.98 21.40 -7.08
C TYR A 2 -4.87 22.45 -7.08
N SER A 3 -4.02 22.42 -6.06
CA SER A 3 -2.65 22.95 -6.14
C SER A 3 -1.75 22.10 -5.24
N LEU A 4 -0.89 21.29 -5.86
CA LEU A 4 0.31 20.79 -5.18
C LEU A 4 1.35 21.90 -5.28
N PRO A 5 1.96 22.36 -4.17
CA PRO A 5 3.08 23.29 -4.26
C PRO A 5 4.31 22.56 -4.83
N ILE A 6 4.94 23.17 -5.83
CA ILE A 6 6.16 22.64 -6.46
C ILE A 6 7.37 22.92 -5.54
N PRO A 7 8.38 22.02 -5.49
CA PRO A 7 9.56 22.13 -4.64
C PRO A 7 10.68 22.90 -5.35
N ASP A 8 11.12 24.02 -4.79
CA ASP A 8 12.02 24.97 -5.46
C ASP A 8 13.53 24.65 -5.30
N ASN A 9 13.95 23.39 -5.49
CA ASN A 9 15.17 22.79 -4.91
C ASN A 9 14.96 22.47 -3.43
N PHE A 10 14.43 21.30 -3.11
CA PHE A 10 14.28 20.91 -1.70
C PHE A 10 15.46 20.10 -1.13
N PRO A 11 16.73 20.57 -1.17
CA PRO A 11 17.55 20.60 0.02
C PRO A 11 17.18 21.88 0.79
N LEU A 12 16.35 21.75 1.83
CA LEU A 12 16.43 22.70 2.92
C LEU A 12 17.71 22.36 3.69
N GLU A 13 18.84 23.01 3.39
CA GLU A 13 19.97 22.97 4.33
C GLU A 13 19.46 23.49 5.68
N ARG A 14 19.23 22.59 6.63
CA ARG A 14 19.56 22.85 8.02
C ARG A 14 20.86 22.13 8.30
N LYS A 15 21.98 22.78 7.99
CA LYS A 15 23.14 22.69 8.87
C LYS A 15 22.85 23.69 10.00
N GLN A 16 22.96 23.36 11.28
CA GLN A 16 24.04 22.62 11.89
C GLN A 16 23.57 22.01 13.24
N HIS A 17 24.02 20.78 13.49
CA HIS A 17 24.28 20.08 14.75
C HIS A 17 23.65 20.60 16.06
N ASP A 18 22.94 19.72 16.78
CA ASP A 18 23.49 19.20 18.04
C ASP A 18 22.79 17.93 18.56
N THR A 19 23.64 16.98 18.96
CA THR A 19 23.41 15.76 19.76
C THR A 19 22.47 14.67 19.23
N LEU A 20 23.11 13.66 18.63
CA LEU A 20 22.59 12.30 18.49
C LEU A 20 22.22 11.73 19.87
N SER A 21 21.01 11.19 20.02
CA SER A 21 20.68 10.25 21.09
C SER A 21 20.83 8.83 20.54
N SER A 22 21.76 8.10 21.13
CA SER A 22 22.19 6.73 20.79
C SER A 22 21.06 5.71 20.90
N SER A 23 20.52 5.25 19.77
CA SER A 23 20.31 3.81 19.49
C SER A 23 19.75 3.62 18.07
N ASP A 24 20.69 3.43 17.15
CA ASP A 24 20.59 2.53 15.99
C ASP A 24 19.56 2.81 14.90
N ILE A 25 19.72 3.96 14.21
CA ILE A 25 19.48 3.97 12.76
C ILE A 25 20.71 3.32 12.13
N LEU A 26 20.67 2.01 11.89
CA LEU A 26 21.62 1.33 11.01
C LEU A 26 21.40 1.86 9.59
N GLY A 27 22.01 2.99 9.28
CA GLY A 27 22.09 3.53 7.93
C GLY A 27 22.96 2.60 7.11
N THR A 28 22.34 1.74 6.30
CA THR A 28 23.06 1.03 5.26
C THR A 28 23.56 2.10 4.28
N THR A 29 24.86 2.22 4.09
CA THR A 29 25.49 3.21 3.19
C THR A 29 25.24 2.92 1.70
N LYS A 30 24.31 2.01 1.39
CA LYS A 30 23.89 1.66 0.05
C LYS A 30 22.60 2.42 -0.23
N VAL A 31 22.70 3.47 -1.04
CA VAL A 31 21.52 4.08 -1.64
C VAL A 31 20.92 3.02 -2.55
N GLU A 32 19.83 2.40 -2.12
CA GLU A 32 19.06 1.52 -2.98
C GLU A 32 18.27 2.39 -3.95
N ASP A 33 18.32 2.07 -5.24
CA ASP A 33 17.48 2.72 -6.24
C ASP A 33 16.02 2.34 -5.96
N VAL A 34 15.26 3.26 -5.38
CA VAL A 34 13.84 3.07 -5.11
C VAL A 34 13.03 3.58 -6.30
N THR A 35 12.28 2.69 -6.94
CA THR A 35 11.28 3.06 -7.95
C THR A 35 9.90 3.13 -7.29
N ILE A 36 9.21 4.26 -7.42
CA ILE A 36 7.86 4.47 -6.90
C ILE A 36 6.86 4.38 -8.04
N TYR A 37 5.93 3.43 -7.94
CA TYR A 37 4.82 3.27 -8.89
C TYR A 37 3.55 3.92 -8.35
N GLY A 38 3.09 4.99 -9.01
CA GLY A 38 1.81 5.62 -8.73
C GLY A 38 0.69 5.01 -9.60
N TYR A 39 -0.51 4.91 -9.04
CA TYR A 39 -1.69 4.44 -9.76
C TYR A 39 -2.74 5.56 -9.83
N PRO A 40 -3.48 5.68 -10.95
CA PRO A 40 -4.64 6.56 -11.01
C PRO A 40 -5.67 6.18 -9.94
N GLU A 41 -6.37 7.17 -9.39
CA GLU A 41 -7.37 6.97 -8.33
C GLU A 41 -8.48 5.98 -8.73
N HIS A 42 -8.90 6.00 -10.01
CA HIS A 42 -9.92 5.07 -10.52
C HIS A 42 -9.42 3.61 -10.63
N VAL A 43 -8.10 3.39 -10.62
CA VAL A 43 -7.47 2.06 -10.66
C VAL A 43 -7.23 1.57 -9.24
N PHE A 44 -6.55 2.37 -8.43
CA PHE A 44 -6.26 2.08 -7.03
C PHE A 44 -6.35 3.39 -6.21
N PRO A 45 -7.50 3.65 -5.58
CA PRO A 45 -7.70 4.86 -4.82
C PRO A 45 -6.92 4.82 -3.49
N PRO A 46 -6.61 5.98 -2.91
CA PRO A 46 -5.89 6.07 -1.65
C PRO A 46 -6.57 5.29 -0.52
N THR A 47 -5.80 4.48 0.19
CA THR A 47 -6.25 3.64 1.30
C THR A 47 -5.16 3.56 2.38
N ASP A 48 -5.56 3.49 3.64
CA ASP A 48 -4.74 3.41 4.83
C ASP A 48 -5.32 2.34 5.79
N PHE A 49 -4.48 1.77 6.65
CA PHE A 49 -4.88 0.64 7.53
C PHE A 49 -5.42 -0.60 6.80
N HIS A 50 -4.99 -0.81 5.56
CA HIS A 50 -5.21 -2.06 4.82
C HIS A 50 -4.26 -3.16 5.30
N THR A 51 -4.55 -4.41 4.93
CA THR A 51 -3.60 -5.51 5.03
C THR A 51 -3.08 -5.89 3.65
N ALA A 52 -1.87 -6.42 3.60
CA ALA A 52 -1.24 -6.91 2.37
C ALA A 52 -0.73 -8.34 2.60
N THR A 53 -1.19 -9.28 1.79
CA THR A 53 -0.86 -10.70 1.90
C THR A 53 -0.26 -11.20 0.59
N TYR A 54 0.97 -11.70 0.65
CA TYR A 54 1.64 -12.33 -0.49
C TYR A 54 1.08 -13.73 -0.76
N VAL A 55 0.87 -14.04 -2.04
CA VAL A 55 0.35 -15.32 -2.51
C VAL A 55 1.14 -15.76 -3.75
N LYS A 56 1.60 -17.00 -3.75
CA LYS A 56 2.26 -17.63 -4.89
C LYS A 56 1.45 -18.82 -5.37
N ASN A 57 1.15 -18.86 -6.67
CA ASN A 57 0.62 -20.05 -7.30
C ASN A 57 1.79 -20.92 -7.77
N ASN A 58 1.94 -22.11 -7.19
CA ASN A 58 3.06 -23.00 -7.52
C ASN A 58 2.94 -23.64 -8.91
N GLU A 59 1.74 -23.78 -9.45
CA GLU A 59 1.49 -24.36 -10.78
C GLU A 59 1.76 -23.33 -11.88
N THR A 60 1.19 -22.12 -11.75
CA THR A 60 1.35 -21.07 -12.76
C THR A 60 2.60 -20.23 -12.57
N LYS A 61 3.28 -20.36 -11.41
CA LYS A 61 4.39 -19.51 -10.95
C LYS A 61 4.03 -18.03 -10.80
N ASP A 62 2.74 -17.69 -10.82
CA ASP A 62 2.31 -16.32 -10.60
C ASP A 62 2.48 -15.91 -9.14
N GLU A 63 2.90 -14.66 -8.95
CA GLU A 63 3.09 -14.05 -7.64
C GLU A 63 2.22 -12.80 -7.52
N PHE A 64 1.48 -12.73 -6.41
CA PHE A 64 0.52 -11.67 -6.14
C PHE A 64 0.66 -11.12 -4.73
N ILE A 65 0.27 -9.87 -4.57
CA ILE A 65 -0.07 -9.30 -3.26
C ILE A 65 -1.56 -8.97 -3.29
N TYR A 66 -2.32 -9.56 -2.37
CA TYR A 66 -3.69 -9.14 -2.11
C TYR A 66 -3.70 -8.01 -1.10
N ILE A 67 -4.38 -6.92 -1.45
CA ILE A 67 -4.56 -5.75 -0.59
C ILE A 67 -6.03 -5.72 -0.18
N ILE A 68 -6.30 -5.82 1.11
CA ILE A 68 -7.67 -5.99 1.64
C ILE A 68 -7.99 -4.82 2.57
N GLY A 69 -9.16 -4.23 2.33
CA GLY A 69 -9.76 -3.19 3.17
C GLY A 69 -9.01 -1.86 3.18
N GLY A 70 -9.16 -1.15 4.30
CA GLY A 70 -8.55 0.15 4.60
C GLY A 70 -9.51 1.32 4.51
N LEU A 71 -9.26 2.35 5.33
CA LEU A 71 -10.18 3.44 5.63
C LEU A 71 -10.40 4.36 4.42
N GLY A 72 -9.33 4.74 3.72
CA GLY A 72 -9.42 5.67 2.59
C GLY A 72 -9.91 7.05 3.02
N TYR A 73 -10.19 7.94 2.06
CA TYR A 73 -10.59 9.31 2.41
C TYR A 73 -12.00 9.39 2.99
N MET A 74 -12.23 10.35 3.90
CA MET A 74 -13.48 10.52 4.64
C MET A 74 -14.73 10.60 3.76
N THR A 75 -14.61 11.21 2.58
CA THR A 75 -15.70 11.41 1.61
C THR A 75 -15.76 10.32 0.53
N SER A 76 -14.85 9.34 0.55
CA SER A 76 -14.78 8.32 -0.48
C SER A 76 -15.89 7.29 -0.32
N SER A 77 -16.47 6.85 -1.44
CA SER A 77 -17.40 5.72 -1.47
C SER A 77 -16.77 4.41 -0.95
N HIS A 78 -15.43 4.38 -0.87
CA HIS A 78 -14.61 3.28 -0.36
C HIS A 78 -14.94 2.91 1.09
N ARG A 79 -15.38 3.88 1.90
CA ARG A 79 -15.74 3.62 3.32
C ARG A 79 -16.96 2.74 3.52
N ARG A 80 -17.73 2.47 2.46
CA ARG A 80 -18.99 1.73 2.54
C ARG A 80 -18.83 0.21 2.39
N ALA A 81 -17.67 -0.27 1.95
CA ALA A 81 -17.46 -1.69 1.69
C ALA A 81 -15.98 -2.06 1.83
N THR A 82 -15.72 -3.32 2.16
CA THR A 82 -14.35 -3.87 2.10
C THR A 82 -13.96 -4.14 0.66
N HIS A 83 -12.97 -3.40 0.19
CA HIS A 83 -12.39 -3.60 -1.13
C HIS A 83 -11.26 -4.63 -1.08
N VAL A 84 -11.14 -5.41 -2.16
CA VAL A 84 -10.02 -6.34 -2.36
C VAL A 84 -9.37 -5.98 -3.68
N TYR A 85 -8.06 -5.79 -3.64
CA TYR A 85 -7.21 -5.58 -4.81
C TYR A 85 -6.18 -6.68 -4.90
N ARG A 86 -5.73 -6.96 -6.12
CA ARG A 86 -4.63 -7.87 -6.40
C ARG A 86 -3.60 -7.13 -7.23
N LEU A 87 -2.39 -7.02 -6.67
CA LEU A 87 -1.19 -6.57 -7.38
C LEU A 87 -0.47 -7.80 -7.93
N ARG A 88 -0.19 -7.83 -9.23
CA ARG A 88 0.64 -8.85 -9.88
C ARG A 88 2.09 -8.38 -9.89
N LEU A 89 3.01 -9.23 -9.43
CA LEU A 89 4.42 -8.82 -9.28
C LEU A 89 5.24 -8.88 -10.57
N SER A 90 4.75 -9.54 -11.63
CA SER A 90 5.46 -9.63 -12.90
C SER A 90 5.42 -8.34 -13.72
N ASP A 91 4.36 -7.54 -13.58
CA ASP A 91 4.10 -6.34 -14.38
C ASP A 91 3.59 -5.14 -13.58
N PHE A 92 3.45 -5.29 -12.26
CA PHE A 92 2.89 -4.30 -11.35
C PHE A 92 1.47 -3.85 -11.73
N SER A 93 0.70 -4.68 -12.44
CA SER A 93 -0.71 -4.41 -12.68
C SER A 93 -1.52 -4.62 -11.40
N ILE A 94 -2.42 -3.68 -11.09
CA ILE A 94 -3.34 -3.79 -9.97
C ILE A 94 -4.78 -3.89 -10.48
N GLN A 95 -5.54 -4.82 -9.90
CA GLN A 95 -6.91 -5.07 -10.28
C GLN A 95 -7.80 -5.17 -9.04
N ARG A 96 -8.96 -4.52 -9.07
CA ARG A 96 -10.02 -4.77 -8.09
C ARG A 96 -10.62 -6.15 -8.30
N ILE A 97 -10.61 -6.97 -7.25
CA ILE A 97 -11.19 -8.31 -7.26
C ILE A 97 -12.64 -8.23 -6.79
N LYS A 98 -13.56 -8.78 -7.59
CA LYS A 98 -14.94 -8.98 -7.17
C LYS A 98 -14.99 -10.20 -6.24
N THR A 99 -15.36 -9.97 -4.99
CA THR A 99 -15.55 -11.04 -4.01
C THR A 99 -16.98 -11.58 -4.06
N THR A 100 -17.16 -12.79 -3.54
CA THR A 100 -18.44 -13.49 -3.41
C THR A 100 -18.71 -13.84 -1.94
N GLY A 101 -19.98 -14.11 -1.60
CA GLY A 101 -20.39 -14.44 -0.24
C GLY A 101 -20.82 -13.21 0.58
N ASN A 102 -21.21 -13.45 1.83
CA ASN A 102 -21.58 -12.38 2.76
C ASN A 102 -20.30 -11.72 3.28
N GLY A 103 -19.96 -10.56 2.71
CA GLY A 103 -18.85 -9.75 3.20
C GLY A 103 -19.15 -9.09 4.55
N PRO A 104 -18.12 -8.56 5.22
CA PRO A 104 -18.33 -7.73 6.40
C PRO A 104 -19.17 -6.49 6.06
N VAL A 105 -19.95 -6.03 7.02
CA VAL A 105 -20.70 -4.78 6.87
C VAL A 105 -19.74 -3.60 6.95
N GLY A 106 -19.77 -2.72 5.95
CA GLY A 106 -18.94 -1.53 5.92
C GLY A 106 -17.49 -1.80 5.48
N CYS A 107 -16.59 -0.89 5.85
CA CYS A 107 -15.18 -1.02 5.57
C CYS A 107 -14.44 -1.78 6.69
N THR A 108 -13.61 -2.74 6.32
CA THR A 108 -12.66 -3.39 7.24
C THR A 108 -11.32 -2.65 7.22
N GLU A 109 -10.93 -2.10 8.36
CA GLU A 109 -9.66 -1.41 8.58
C GLU A 109 -8.97 -1.95 9.83
N ARG A 110 -7.65 -1.79 9.94
CA ARG A 110 -6.86 -2.24 11.11
C ARG A 110 -7.04 -3.72 11.48
N HIS A 111 -7.35 -4.55 10.47
CA HIS A 111 -7.58 -5.98 10.64
C HIS A 111 -6.30 -6.77 10.38
N ARG A 112 -6.41 -8.10 10.51
CA ARG A 112 -5.40 -9.06 10.07
C ARG A 112 -6.01 -9.96 9.01
N ALA A 113 -5.32 -10.14 7.89
CA ALA A 113 -5.67 -11.11 6.86
C ALA A 113 -4.51 -12.09 6.68
N THR A 114 -4.82 -13.39 6.73
CA THR A 114 -3.86 -14.49 6.56
C THR A 114 -4.33 -15.37 5.42
N LEU A 115 -3.39 -15.86 4.61
CA LEU A 115 -3.68 -16.89 3.62
C LEU A 115 -3.80 -18.22 4.36
N GLU A 116 -4.99 -18.83 4.31
CA GLU A 116 -5.20 -20.20 4.76
C GLU A 116 -5.17 -21.14 3.56
N THR A 117 -4.31 -22.15 3.61
CA THR A 117 -4.33 -23.26 2.67
C THR A 117 -5.29 -24.31 3.21
N VAL A 118 -6.35 -24.59 2.45
CA VAL A 118 -7.20 -25.75 2.74
C VAL A 118 -6.38 -27.00 2.39
N GLY A 119 -6.13 -27.84 3.39
CA GLY A 119 -5.43 -29.12 3.24
C GLY A 119 -6.29 -30.21 2.60
#